data_AF-A0A8S3Q123-F1
#
_entry.id   AF-A0A8S3Q123-F1
#
_cell.length_a   1.000
_cell.length_b   1.000
_cell.length_c   1.000
_cell.angle_alpha   90.00
_cell.angle_beta   90.00
_cell.angle_gamma   90.00
#
_symmetry.space_group_name_H-M   'P 1'
#
loop_
_entity.id
_entity.type
_entity.pdbx_description
1 polymer ?
#
loop_
_entity_poly.entity_id
_entity_poly.type
_entity_poly.pdbx_seq_one_letter_code
_entity_poly.pdbx_strand_id
1 'polypeptide(L)'
;MCLLGDFNSRTATLKDFHEIEDTDDTQFNDISDINVFSDICILDDMNISRCRKNPDTIVNKYGRKLIEFCKNNNMFILNGRFGKDSIGRMTCKNKSVVDYIICTCNVLENILDFEVQEFCRLFSDVHSPLSLTLSCKNKKHSDLETNNFTPKIGKWKCEKTLDFRDNLDGEMIEKLFFKIQSLHNAKENAQKPEVDEVVFDLCNILLKSAETTFGLTSNKAHRHSKKQWFDLKCLKAKKEFRKSKRLCKKYGSNIFKERLRVSELSYKKTMDNAIVRFNTDFRNKMKNMRTKNPKEFWKLFHGNRQRDISKIPLQTLVDFFKDLNTNKDHSDDFVITNEINSDEQNTCFHVVSYNTFHYIQTFDILKTTYY
;
A
#
# COMPACT_ATOMS: atom_id res chain seq x y z
N MET A 1 -12.35 4.72 8.50
CA MET A 1 -10.97 5.08 8.09
C MET A 1 -9.96 4.36 8.97
N CYS A 2 -8.77 4.02 8.44
CA CYS A 2 -7.66 3.44 9.21
C CYS A 2 -6.33 4.08 8.77
N LEU A 3 -5.54 4.52 9.73
CA LEU A 3 -4.25 5.18 9.55
C LEU A 3 -3.15 4.32 10.20
N LEU A 4 -2.04 4.14 9.49
CA LEU A 4 -0.91 3.34 9.94
C LEU A 4 0.40 4.05 9.62
N GLY A 5 1.32 4.14 10.57
CA GLY A 5 2.66 4.64 10.32
C GLY A 5 3.31 5.32 11.51
N ASP A 6 4.47 5.95 11.24
CA ASP A 6 5.20 6.79 12.18
C ASP A 6 4.61 8.20 12.19
N PHE A 7 4.06 8.60 13.32
CA PHE A 7 3.49 9.94 13.52
C PHE A 7 4.45 10.87 14.27
N ASN A 8 5.64 10.39 14.65
CA ASN A 8 6.59 11.05 15.54
C ASN A 8 5.92 11.64 16.81
N SER A 9 4.85 10.97 17.25
CA SER A 9 3.91 11.44 18.25
C SER A 9 4.02 10.56 19.47
N ARG A 10 4.25 11.16 20.64
CA ARG A 10 4.29 10.42 21.91
C ARG A 10 3.06 10.83 22.69
N THR A 11 2.13 9.90 22.84
CA THR A 11 0.79 10.17 23.40
C THR A 11 0.65 9.71 24.85
N ALA A 12 1.64 9.01 25.39
CA ALA A 12 1.55 8.28 26.64
C ALA A 12 0.21 7.53 26.75
N THR A 13 -0.52 7.75 27.83
CA THR A 13 -1.85 7.19 28.12
C THR A 13 -2.97 8.22 27.96
N LEU A 14 -2.73 9.34 27.25
CA LEU A 14 -3.79 10.31 26.97
C LEU A 14 -4.97 9.65 26.26
N LYS A 15 -6.19 9.98 26.71
CA LYS A 15 -7.45 9.50 26.15
C LYS A 15 -7.66 10.12 24.77
N ASP A 16 -7.98 9.27 23.80
CA ASP A 16 -8.27 9.60 22.41
C ASP A 16 -9.77 9.78 22.15
N PHE A 17 -10.56 9.93 23.22
CA PHE A 17 -12.00 10.18 23.21
C PHE A 17 -12.36 11.31 24.19
N HIS A 18 -13.58 11.82 24.07
CA HIS A 18 -14.16 12.76 25.03
C HIS A 18 -14.73 12.00 26.24
N GLU A 19 -14.37 12.43 27.45
CA GLU A 19 -15.00 11.91 28.66
C GLU A 19 -16.37 12.56 28.79
N ILE A 20 -17.39 11.76 29.09
CA ILE A 20 -18.67 12.27 29.57
C ILE A 20 -18.40 12.63 31.03
N GLU A 21 -18.31 13.92 31.34
CA GLU A 21 -18.44 14.35 32.73
C GLU A 21 -19.88 14.05 33.14
N ASP A 22 -20.07 13.28 34.22
CA ASP A 22 -21.37 13.10 34.90
C ASP A 22 -21.81 14.46 35.44
N THR A 23 -22.26 15.33 34.54
CA THR A 23 -23.02 16.50 34.89
C THR A 23 -24.45 16.02 35.01
N ASP A 24 -24.86 15.81 36.25
CA ASP A 24 -26.26 15.88 36.66
C ASP A 24 -26.80 17.22 36.17
N ASP A 25 -27.23 17.32 34.92
CA ASP A 25 -28.12 18.38 34.48
C ASP A 25 -28.80 18.06 33.14
N THR A 26 -30.07 17.73 33.33
CA THR A 26 -31.20 17.59 32.41
C THR A 26 -31.42 18.76 31.43
N GLN A 27 -30.46 19.22 30.61
CA GLN A 27 -30.71 20.30 29.63
C GLN A 27 -29.92 20.26 28.29
N PHE A 28 -29.73 19.11 27.65
CA PHE A 28 -29.32 19.10 26.23
C PHE A 28 -30.27 18.23 25.39
N ASN A 29 -31.30 18.89 24.86
CA ASN A 29 -32.29 18.34 23.92
C ASN A 29 -31.91 18.59 22.45
N ASP A 30 -30.65 18.92 22.13
CA ASP A 30 -30.20 19.05 20.75
C ASP A 30 -29.62 17.72 20.24
N ILE A 31 -30.46 17.03 19.46
CA ILE A 31 -30.33 15.65 18.97
C ILE A 31 -29.17 15.47 17.94
N SER A 32 -28.39 16.51 17.63
CA SER A 32 -27.27 16.42 16.68
C SER A 32 -25.96 15.91 17.29
N ASP A 33 -25.74 16.07 18.59
CA ASP A 33 -24.44 15.74 19.22
C ASP A 33 -24.35 14.28 19.71
N ILE A 34 -25.47 13.56 19.72
CA ILE A 34 -25.58 12.17 20.20
C ILE A 34 -24.68 11.20 19.39
N ASN A 35 -24.41 11.49 18.12
CA ASN A 35 -23.56 10.64 17.26
C ASN A 35 -22.06 10.67 17.61
N VAL A 36 -21.58 11.69 18.34
CA VAL A 36 -20.16 11.73 18.76
C VAL A 36 -19.94 10.86 20.00
N PHE A 37 -20.97 10.75 20.85
CA PHE A 37 -20.92 9.97 22.09
C PHE A 37 -21.27 8.48 21.91
N SER A 38 -21.95 8.10 20.83
CA SER A 38 -22.28 6.70 20.54
C SER A 38 -21.05 5.82 20.31
N ASP A 39 -19.98 6.39 19.76
CA ASP A 39 -18.89 5.60 19.21
C ASP A 39 -17.94 5.05 20.29
N ILE A 40 -17.89 5.65 21.48
CA ILE A 40 -17.06 5.10 22.58
C ILE A 40 -17.67 3.83 23.16
N CYS A 41 -19.01 3.74 23.25
CA CYS A 41 -19.71 2.57 23.75
C CYS A 41 -19.42 1.33 22.90
N ILE A 42 -19.11 1.50 21.62
CA ILE A 42 -18.68 0.42 20.72
C ILE A 42 -17.43 -0.29 21.28
N LEU A 43 -16.53 0.43 21.96
CA LEU A 43 -15.39 -0.23 22.59
C LEU A 43 -15.84 -1.19 23.69
N ASP A 44 -16.84 -0.82 24.49
CA ASP A 44 -17.35 -1.69 25.55
C ASP A 44 -18.13 -2.88 24.97
N ASP A 45 -18.95 -2.65 23.94
CA ASP A 45 -19.68 -3.69 23.22
C ASP A 45 -18.73 -4.73 22.61
N MET A 46 -17.58 -4.29 22.13
CA MET A 46 -16.51 -5.14 21.61
C MET A 46 -15.58 -5.71 22.69
N ASN A 47 -15.83 -5.43 23.97
CA ASN A 47 -14.98 -5.80 25.11
C ASN A 47 -13.52 -5.33 24.96
N ILE A 48 -13.34 -4.12 24.46
CA ILE A 48 -12.06 -3.44 24.26
C ILE A 48 -11.89 -2.39 25.37
N SER A 49 -10.76 -2.42 26.06
CA SER A 49 -10.46 -1.44 27.12
C SER A 49 -10.52 0.00 26.59
N ARG A 50 -11.25 0.89 27.25
CA ARG A 50 -11.19 2.33 26.96
C ARG A 50 -9.79 2.91 27.20
N CYS A 51 -9.08 2.38 28.20
CA CYS A 51 -7.73 2.84 28.56
C CYS A 51 -6.64 2.07 27.79
N ARG A 52 -5.67 2.81 27.25
CA ARG A 52 -4.47 2.24 26.61
C ARG A 52 -3.39 1.96 27.65
N LYS A 53 -2.74 0.80 27.55
CA LYS A 53 -1.46 0.55 28.20
C LYS A 53 -0.34 1.13 27.35
N ASN A 54 0.54 1.93 27.94
CA ASN A 54 1.68 2.47 27.21
C ASN A 54 2.88 2.60 28.16
N PRO A 55 3.99 1.89 27.91
CA PRO A 55 5.21 2.00 28.70
C PRO A 55 5.98 3.28 28.39
N ASP A 56 5.68 3.95 27.27
CA ASP A 56 6.13 5.31 27.01
C ASP A 56 5.26 6.28 27.81
N THR A 57 5.83 6.96 28.80
CA THR A 57 5.13 7.91 29.66
C THR A 57 5.23 9.36 29.19
N ILE A 58 5.95 9.62 28.09
CA ILE A 58 6.21 10.98 27.61
C ILE A 58 5.10 11.42 26.66
N VAL A 59 4.67 12.67 26.81
CA VAL A 59 3.79 13.35 25.86
C VAL A 59 4.54 14.48 25.16
N ASN A 60 4.56 14.49 23.83
CA ASN A 60 5.13 15.58 23.05
C ASN A 60 4.05 16.44 22.36
N LYS A 61 4.45 17.57 21.75
CA LYS A 61 3.55 18.48 21.03
C LYS A 61 2.73 17.77 19.95
N TYR A 62 3.37 16.89 19.19
CA TYR A 62 2.69 16.11 18.14
C TYR A 62 1.70 15.10 18.72
N GLY A 63 2.02 14.49 19.86
CA GLY A 63 1.13 13.59 20.58
C GLY A 63 -0.15 14.26 21.05
N ARG A 64 -0.08 15.50 21.56
CA ARG A 64 -1.29 16.25 21.92
C ARG A 64 -2.17 16.52 20.69
N LYS A 65 -1.55 16.96 19.58
CA LYS A 65 -2.25 17.19 18.31
C LYS A 65 -2.87 15.91 17.75
N LEU A 66 -2.17 14.78 17.85
CA LEU A 66 -2.67 13.49 17.40
C LEU A 66 -3.89 13.05 18.22
N ILE A 67 -3.83 13.24 19.54
CA ILE A 67 -4.96 12.95 20.43
C ILE A 67 -6.16 13.84 20.10
N GLU A 68 -5.95 15.13 19.91
CA GLU A 68 -7.00 16.07 19.49
C GLU A 68 -7.59 15.67 18.13
N PHE A 69 -6.76 15.30 17.16
CA PHE A 69 -7.21 14.76 15.89
C PHE A 69 -8.07 13.50 16.07
N CYS A 70 -7.64 12.56 16.91
CA CYS A 70 -8.41 11.34 17.18
C CYS A 70 -9.78 11.66 17.78
N LYS A 71 -9.83 12.55 18.78
CA LYS A 71 -11.06 13.00 19.43
C LYS A 71 -12.02 13.64 18.43
N ASN A 72 -11.53 14.59 17.63
CA ASN A 72 -12.35 15.34 16.67
C ASN A 72 -12.87 14.48 15.50
N ASN A 73 -12.32 13.28 15.29
CA ASN A 73 -12.67 12.39 14.17
C ASN A 73 -13.20 11.02 14.62
N ASN A 74 -13.54 10.85 15.90
CA ASN A 74 -13.98 9.57 16.50
C ASN A 74 -13.06 8.40 16.09
N MET A 75 -11.76 8.60 16.25
CA MET A 75 -10.75 7.58 15.92
C MET A 75 -10.03 7.09 17.16
N PHE A 76 -9.75 5.80 17.19
CA PHE A 76 -9.16 5.13 18.34
C PHE A 76 -7.78 4.57 18.00
N ILE A 77 -6.82 4.84 18.87
CA ILE A 77 -5.48 4.27 18.84
C ILE A 77 -5.56 2.83 19.39
N LEU A 78 -5.12 1.86 18.59
CA LEU A 78 -5.15 0.44 18.93
C LEU A 78 -3.96 -0.01 19.78
N ASN A 79 -2.83 0.69 19.67
CA ASN A 79 -1.62 0.44 20.46
C ASN A 79 -1.93 0.42 21.95
N GLY A 80 -1.59 -0.69 22.61
CA GLY A 80 -1.86 -0.85 24.04
C GLY A 80 -3.29 -1.17 24.42
N ARG A 81 -4.16 -1.48 23.46
CA ARG A 81 -5.60 -1.62 23.68
C ARG A 81 -6.20 -2.86 23.06
N PHE A 82 -5.77 -3.21 21.83
CA PHE A 82 -6.43 -4.21 21.02
C PHE A 82 -5.50 -5.40 20.71
N GLY A 83 -6.09 -6.59 20.56
CA GLY A 83 -5.40 -7.81 20.14
C GLY A 83 -4.23 -8.19 21.04
N LYS A 84 -3.20 -8.79 20.44
CA LYS A 84 -1.98 -9.20 21.14
C LYS A 84 -1.12 -8.04 21.67
N ASP A 85 -1.32 -6.81 21.20
CA ASP A 85 -0.65 -5.62 21.73
C ASP A 85 -1.43 -4.92 22.86
N SER A 86 -2.38 -5.59 23.50
CA SER A 86 -3.08 -5.08 24.70
C SER A 86 -2.16 -4.71 25.88
N ILE A 87 -0.87 -5.08 25.84
CA ILE A 87 0.17 -4.68 26.80
C ILE A 87 0.86 -3.35 26.45
N GLY A 88 0.76 -2.90 25.19
CA GLY A 88 1.37 -1.68 24.67
C GLY A 88 2.87 -1.80 24.50
N ARG A 89 3.35 -2.42 23.43
CA ARG A 89 4.80 -2.51 23.22
C ARG A 89 5.39 -1.23 22.66
N MET A 90 6.64 -0.98 23.00
CA MET A 90 7.45 0.07 22.36
C MET A 90 7.58 -0.21 20.86
N THR A 91 7.42 0.82 20.03
CA THR A 91 7.51 0.70 18.57
C THR A 91 8.85 1.18 18.04
N CYS A 92 9.59 1.99 18.81
CA CYS A 92 10.91 2.48 18.41
C CYS A 92 11.97 2.19 19.50
N LYS A 93 12.97 1.38 19.16
CA LYS A 93 14.19 1.09 19.96
C LYS A 93 13.99 0.77 21.45
N ASN A 94 12.83 0.25 21.85
CA ASN A 94 12.44 0.11 23.27
C ASN A 94 12.51 1.44 24.06
N LYS A 95 12.30 2.58 23.38
CA LYS A 95 12.36 3.92 23.96
C LYS A 95 11.05 4.68 23.86
N SER A 96 10.33 4.54 22.75
CA SER A 96 9.10 5.28 22.51
C SER A 96 8.06 4.49 21.73
N VAL A 97 6.81 4.94 21.85
CA VAL A 97 5.70 4.56 20.99
C VAL A 97 5.41 5.75 20.08
N VAL A 98 5.73 5.61 18.80
CA VAL A 98 5.57 6.66 17.77
C VAL A 98 4.88 6.15 16.51
N ASP A 99 4.85 4.82 16.35
CA ASP A 99 4.16 4.14 15.25
C ASP A 99 2.80 3.67 15.75
N TYR A 100 1.72 4.11 15.09
CA TYR A 100 0.36 3.80 15.54
C TYR A 100 -0.46 3.11 14.46
N ILE A 101 -1.41 2.29 14.92
CA ILE A 101 -2.61 1.98 14.15
C ILE A 101 -3.77 2.71 14.79
N ILE A 102 -4.46 3.52 13.98
CA ILE A 102 -5.56 4.36 14.41
C ILE A 102 -6.75 4.09 13.48
N CYS A 103 -7.93 3.81 14.01
CA CYS A 103 -9.09 3.54 13.18
C CYS A 103 -10.40 4.06 13.77
N THR A 104 -11.37 4.29 12.90
CA THR A 104 -12.77 4.52 13.28
C THR A 104 -13.43 3.21 13.71
N CYS A 105 -14.49 3.26 14.51
CA CYS A 105 -15.24 2.08 14.97
C CYS A 105 -15.67 1.13 13.85
N ASN A 106 -16.20 1.67 12.74
CA ASN A 106 -16.64 0.84 11.60
C ASN A 106 -15.52 -0.04 11.01
N VAL A 107 -14.26 0.41 11.10
CA VAL A 107 -13.13 -0.40 10.65
C VAL A 107 -12.69 -1.37 11.75
N LEU A 108 -12.76 -0.95 13.01
CA LEU A 108 -12.40 -1.75 14.18
C LEU A 108 -13.16 -3.09 14.21
N GLU A 109 -14.45 -3.09 13.86
CA GLU A 109 -15.27 -4.29 13.74
C GLU A 109 -14.70 -5.34 12.76
N ASN A 110 -13.90 -4.90 11.80
CA ASN A 110 -13.27 -5.75 10.81
C ASN A 110 -11.82 -6.09 11.17
N ILE A 111 -11.30 -5.67 12.32
CA ILE A 111 -9.95 -6.01 12.77
C ILE A 111 -10.02 -7.27 13.62
N LEU A 112 -9.24 -8.29 13.24
CA LEU A 112 -9.17 -9.58 13.94
C LEU A 112 -8.07 -9.61 15.01
N ASP A 113 -6.92 -9.01 14.71
CA ASP A 113 -5.77 -9.01 15.60
C ASP A 113 -4.82 -7.86 15.25
N PHE A 114 -4.11 -7.38 16.26
CA PHE A 114 -3.05 -6.40 16.14
C PHE A 114 -1.88 -6.79 17.04
N GLU A 115 -0.67 -6.76 16.49
CA GLU A 115 0.56 -6.99 17.25
C GLU A 115 1.68 -6.04 16.82
N VAL A 116 2.42 -5.54 17.81
CA VAL A 116 3.77 -4.98 17.60
C VAL A 116 4.76 -6.14 17.64
N GLN A 117 5.38 -6.40 16.50
CA GLN A 117 6.33 -7.50 16.34
C GLN A 117 7.68 -7.17 16.96
N GLU A 118 8.49 -8.20 17.19
CA GLU A 118 9.86 -8.02 17.66
C GLU A 118 10.70 -7.26 16.63
N PHE A 119 11.51 -6.32 17.12
CA PHE A 119 12.40 -5.52 16.28
C PHE A 119 13.29 -6.40 15.40
N CYS A 120 13.38 -6.04 14.11
CA CYS A 120 14.17 -6.76 13.13
C CYS A 120 15.03 -5.79 12.31
N ARG A 121 16.35 -5.93 12.43
CA ARG A 121 17.40 -5.15 11.75
C ARG A 121 17.36 -5.28 10.22
N LEU A 122 16.64 -6.28 9.72
CA LEU A 122 16.42 -6.45 8.28
C LEU A 122 15.33 -5.51 7.74
N PHE A 123 14.40 -5.07 8.59
CA PHE A 123 13.25 -4.26 8.19
C PHE A 123 13.38 -2.80 8.59
N SER A 124 14.06 -2.52 9.70
CA SER A 124 14.32 -1.16 10.16
C SER A 124 15.60 -1.10 10.99
N ASP A 125 16.16 0.10 11.11
CA ASP A 125 17.24 0.43 12.02
C ASP A 125 16.73 0.78 13.43
N VAL A 126 15.50 1.29 13.55
CA VAL A 126 14.94 1.74 14.83
C VAL A 126 13.51 1.29 15.13
N HIS A 127 12.68 0.99 14.12
CA HIS A 127 11.25 0.70 14.29
C HIS A 127 10.94 -0.80 14.31
N SER A 128 10.01 -1.18 15.18
CA SER A 128 9.39 -2.49 15.24
C SER A 128 8.25 -2.58 14.23
N PRO A 129 8.09 -3.68 13.48
CA PRO A 129 6.98 -3.84 12.56
C PRO A 129 5.63 -3.88 13.28
N LEU A 130 4.62 -3.22 12.70
CA LEU A 130 3.22 -3.33 13.10
C LEU A 130 2.52 -4.34 12.21
N SER A 131 1.76 -5.27 12.80
CA SER A 131 1.01 -6.29 12.07
C SER A 131 -0.46 -6.22 12.43
N LEU A 132 -1.29 -5.95 11.42
CA LEU A 132 -2.74 -5.85 11.51
C LEU A 132 -3.38 -6.98 10.70
N THR A 133 -4.35 -7.68 11.30
CA THR A 133 -5.13 -8.71 10.62
C THR A 133 -6.55 -8.20 10.41
N LEU A 134 -7.02 -8.20 9.17
CA LEU A 134 -8.35 -7.74 8.81
C LEU A 134 -9.24 -8.91 8.39
N SER A 135 -10.49 -8.88 8.82
CA SER A 135 -11.58 -9.70 8.31
C SER A 135 -12.12 -9.04 7.06
N CYS A 136 -11.74 -9.59 5.90
CA CYS A 136 -12.39 -9.23 4.66
C CYS A 136 -13.56 -10.18 4.47
N LYS A 137 -14.79 -9.69 4.64
CA LYS A 137 -15.95 -10.35 4.06
C LYS A 137 -15.81 -10.22 2.54
N ASN A 138 -15.10 -11.16 1.93
CA ASN A 138 -15.23 -11.38 0.51
C ASN A 138 -16.72 -11.70 0.35
N LYS A 139 -17.51 -10.73 -0.14
CA LYS A 139 -18.66 -11.11 -0.95
C LYS A 139 -18.05 -12.07 -1.95
N LYS A 140 -18.38 -13.35 -1.84
CA LYS A 140 -18.16 -14.25 -2.95
C LYS A 140 -18.96 -13.62 -4.10
N HIS A 141 -18.34 -12.71 -4.86
CA HIS A 141 -18.34 -12.95 -6.28
C HIS A 141 -17.97 -14.42 -6.37
N SER A 142 -18.84 -15.21 -6.98
CA SER A 142 -18.59 -16.59 -7.32
C SER A 142 -17.38 -16.65 -8.27
N ASP A 143 -16.21 -16.28 -7.75
CA ASP A 143 -14.94 -16.79 -8.15
C ASP A 143 -15.05 -18.25 -7.75
N LEU A 144 -15.52 -19.04 -8.72
CA LEU A 144 -15.24 -20.45 -8.79
C LEU A 144 -13.77 -20.59 -8.40
N GLU A 145 -13.53 -21.09 -7.18
CA GLU A 145 -12.25 -21.63 -6.77
C GLU A 145 -11.96 -22.77 -7.74
N THR A 146 -11.37 -22.38 -8.86
CA THR A 146 -10.62 -23.26 -9.70
C THR A 146 -9.20 -22.78 -9.57
N ASN A 147 -8.40 -23.58 -8.87
CA ASN A 147 -6.97 -23.74 -9.16
C ASN A 147 -6.73 -24.25 -10.61
N ASN A 148 -7.65 -24.00 -11.54
CA ASN A 148 -7.43 -24.21 -12.94
C ASN A 148 -6.68 -22.98 -13.41
N PHE A 149 -5.44 -23.20 -13.83
CA PHE A 149 -4.79 -22.40 -14.85
C PHE A 149 -5.82 -22.07 -15.94
N THR A 150 -6.52 -20.94 -15.83
CA THR A 150 -7.24 -20.39 -16.97
C THR A 150 -6.19 -19.63 -17.77
N PRO A 151 -5.77 -20.17 -18.92
CA PRO A 151 -4.76 -19.51 -19.73
C PRO A 151 -5.29 -18.13 -20.12
N LYS A 152 -4.46 -17.08 -19.97
CA LYS A 152 -4.89 -15.71 -20.27
C LYS A 152 -5.02 -15.56 -21.77
N ILE A 153 -6.20 -15.20 -22.25
CA ILE A 153 -6.43 -14.88 -23.66
C ILE A 153 -5.50 -13.73 -24.08
N GLY A 154 -4.96 -13.82 -25.30
CA GLY A 154 -4.16 -12.75 -25.89
C GLY A 154 -4.91 -11.41 -25.92
N LYS A 155 -4.17 -10.30 -25.83
CA LYS A 155 -4.78 -8.97 -25.90
C LYS A 155 -5.48 -8.77 -27.25
N TRP A 156 -6.62 -8.06 -27.23
CA TRP A 156 -7.32 -7.63 -28.44
C TRP A 156 -6.38 -6.90 -29.41
N LYS A 157 -6.50 -7.23 -30.69
CA LYS A 157 -5.74 -6.65 -31.79
C LYS A 157 -6.72 -6.22 -32.88
N CYS A 158 -6.77 -4.93 -33.19
CA CYS A 158 -7.73 -4.39 -34.16
C CYS A 158 -7.60 -5.06 -35.53
N GLU A 159 -6.40 -5.51 -35.91
CA GLU A 159 -6.17 -6.19 -37.20
C GLU A 159 -6.86 -7.56 -37.29
N LYS A 160 -7.23 -8.17 -36.15
CA LYS A 160 -7.88 -9.49 -36.07
C LYS A 160 -9.39 -9.42 -35.85
N THR A 161 -10.01 -8.26 -36.10
CA THR A 161 -11.45 -8.07 -35.86
C THR A 161 -12.29 -9.01 -36.74
N LEU A 162 -11.91 -9.18 -38.00
CA LEU A 162 -12.61 -10.10 -38.92
C LEU A 162 -12.44 -11.56 -38.49
N ASP A 163 -11.21 -11.97 -38.17
CA ASP A 163 -10.92 -13.31 -37.64
C ASP A 163 -11.75 -13.63 -36.39
N PHE A 164 -11.90 -12.68 -35.46
CA PHE A 164 -12.73 -12.85 -34.26
C PHE A 164 -14.20 -13.09 -34.61
N ARG A 165 -14.73 -12.30 -35.54
CA ARG A 165 -16.11 -12.46 -35.99
C ARG A 165 -16.32 -13.81 -36.66
N ASP A 166 -15.40 -14.22 -37.51
CA ASP A 166 -15.50 -15.47 -38.27
C ASP A 166 -15.28 -16.70 -37.38
N ASN A 167 -14.63 -16.54 -36.22
CA ASN A 167 -14.49 -17.56 -35.18
C ASN A 167 -15.65 -17.61 -34.17
N LEU A 168 -16.70 -16.80 -34.34
CA LEU A 168 -17.93 -16.94 -33.57
C LEU A 168 -18.66 -18.21 -34.00
N ASP A 169 -18.87 -19.12 -33.05
CA ASP A 169 -19.55 -20.38 -33.29
C ASP A 169 -21.04 -20.15 -33.58
N GLY A 170 -21.40 -20.16 -34.86
CA GLY A 170 -22.77 -19.93 -35.32
C GLY A 170 -23.77 -20.94 -34.74
N GLU A 171 -23.38 -22.20 -34.57
CA GLU A 171 -24.25 -23.24 -34.00
C GLU A 171 -24.55 -22.97 -32.52
N MET A 172 -23.54 -22.53 -31.75
CA MET A 172 -23.75 -22.13 -30.35
C MET A 172 -24.59 -20.86 -30.23
N ILE A 173 -24.42 -19.90 -31.16
CA ILE A 173 -25.24 -18.69 -31.20
C ILE A 173 -26.70 -19.03 -31.48
N GLU A 174 -26.98 -19.91 -32.43
CA GLU A 174 -28.34 -20.36 -32.72
C GLU A 174 -28.96 -21.07 -31.50
N LYS A 175 -28.22 -21.95 -30.83
CA LYS A 175 -28.66 -22.58 -29.57
C LYS A 175 -28.97 -21.57 -28.48
N LEU A 176 -28.11 -20.56 -28.30
CA LEU A 176 -28.34 -19.48 -27.34
C LEU A 176 -29.58 -18.66 -27.70
N PHE A 177 -29.78 -18.38 -28.99
CA PHE A 177 -30.95 -17.67 -29.49
C PHE A 177 -32.25 -18.44 -29.19
N PHE A 178 -32.29 -19.76 -29.46
CA PHE A 178 -33.44 -20.59 -29.12
C PHE A 178 -33.72 -20.60 -27.61
N LYS A 179 -32.68 -20.64 -26.77
CA LYS A 179 -32.81 -20.60 -25.31
C LYS A 179 -33.42 -19.28 -24.82
N ILE A 180 -32.95 -18.15 -25.36
CA ILE A 180 -33.51 -16.83 -25.07
C ILE A 180 -34.98 -16.76 -25.52
N GLN A 181 -35.28 -17.29 -26.72
CA GLN A 181 -36.64 -17.29 -27.26
C GLN A 181 -37.59 -18.17 -26.45
N SER A 182 -37.14 -19.33 -25.95
CA SER A 182 -37.95 -20.18 -25.06
C SER A 182 -38.24 -19.51 -23.73
N LEU A 183 -37.27 -18.78 -23.15
CA LEU A 183 -37.46 -18.03 -21.91
C LEU A 183 -38.41 -16.85 -22.11
N HIS A 184 -38.32 -16.15 -23.23
CA HIS A 184 -39.23 -15.06 -23.57
C HIS A 184 -40.67 -15.54 -23.79
N ASN A 185 -40.85 -16.74 -24.35
CA ASN A 185 -42.17 -17.31 -24.63
C ASN A 185 -42.79 -18.04 -23.42
N ALA A 186 -42.03 -18.26 -22.36
CA ALA A 186 -42.56 -18.76 -21.11
C ALA A 186 -43.51 -17.70 -20.50
N LYS A 187 -44.69 -18.13 -20.03
CA LYS A 187 -45.71 -17.22 -19.46
C LYS A 187 -45.31 -16.65 -18.09
N GLU A 188 -44.22 -17.14 -17.51
CA GLU A 188 -43.68 -16.69 -16.22
C GLU A 188 -42.42 -15.86 -16.43
N ASN A 189 -42.17 -14.90 -15.54
CA ASN A 189 -40.96 -14.09 -15.60
C ASN A 189 -39.71 -14.95 -15.39
N ALA A 190 -38.69 -14.76 -16.23
CA ALA A 190 -37.42 -15.46 -16.13
C ALA A 190 -36.81 -15.30 -14.73
N GLN A 191 -36.40 -16.42 -14.15
CA GLN A 191 -35.76 -16.47 -12.85
C GLN A 191 -34.27 -16.18 -12.99
N LYS A 192 -33.66 -15.65 -11.92
CA LYS A 192 -32.23 -15.32 -11.88
C LYS A 192 -31.31 -16.46 -12.39
N PRO A 193 -31.50 -17.73 -12.01
CA PRO A 193 -30.63 -18.82 -12.48
C PRO A 193 -30.64 -19.02 -13.99
N GLU A 194 -31.80 -18.80 -14.64
CA GLU A 194 -31.96 -18.97 -16.09
C GLU A 194 -31.24 -17.85 -16.85
N VAL A 195 -31.32 -16.63 -16.33
CA VAL A 195 -30.58 -15.47 -16.84
C VAL A 195 -29.08 -15.68 -16.67
N ASP A 196 -28.64 -16.15 -15.50
CA ASP A 196 -27.23 -16.44 -15.22
C ASP A 196 -26.68 -17.51 -16.20
N GLU A 197 -27.49 -18.51 -16.56
CA GLU A 197 -27.11 -19.56 -17.52
C GLU A 197 -26.95 -19.02 -18.95
N VAL A 198 -27.86 -18.15 -19.41
CA VAL A 198 -27.75 -17.47 -20.71
C VAL A 198 -26.51 -16.59 -20.78
N VAL A 199 -26.25 -15.83 -19.72
CA VAL A 199 -25.06 -14.97 -19.62
C VAL A 199 -23.79 -15.82 -19.64
N PHE A 200 -23.79 -16.96 -18.95
CA PHE A 200 -22.67 -17.90 -18.94
C PHE A 200 -22.38 -18.46 -20.34
N ASP A 201 -23.41 -18.89 -21.06
CA ASP A 201 -23.28 -19.40 -22.44
C ASP A 201 -22.76 -18.33 -23.40
N LEU A 202 -23.28 -17.10 -23.30
CA LEU A 202 -22.79 -15.96 -24.09
C LEU A 202 -21.30 -15.68 -23.81
N CYS A 203 -20.90 -15.65 -22.54
CA CYS A 203 -19.51 -15.45 -22.16
C CYS A 203 -18.62 -16.54 -22.76
N ASN A 204 -19.06 -17.81 -22.73
CA ASN A 204 -18.29 -18.92 -23.28
C ASN A 204 -18.10 -18.83 -24.80
N ILE A 205 -19.12 -18.39 -25.54
CA ILE A 205 -19.00 -18.16 -26.99
C ILE A 205 -17.94 -17.10 -27.27
N LEU A 206 -17.99 -15.97 -26.55
CA LEU A 206 -17.04 -14.88 -26.72
C LEU A 206 -15.61 -15.29 -26.31
N LEU A 207 -15.47 -16.03 -25.20
CA LEU A 207 -14.18 -16.53 -24.73
C LEU A 207 -13.56 -17.51 -25.72
N LYS A 208 -14.32 -18.50 -26.22
CA LYS A 208 -13.81 -19.47 -27.20
C LYS A 208 -13.38 -18.81 -28.50
N SER A 209 -14.18 -17.88 -29.02
CA SER A 209 -13.78 -17.12 -30.22
C SER A 209 -12.49 -16.32 -29.96
N ALA A 210 -12.37 -15.71 -28.77
CA ALA A 210 -11.19 -14.96 -28.40
C ALA A 210 -9.96 -15.86 -28.22
N GLU A 211 -10.11 -17.06 -27.65
CA GLU A 211 -9.05 -18.06 -27.53
C GLU A 211 -8.54 -18.50 -28.90
N THR A 212 -9.44 -18.81 -29.83
CA THR A 212 -9.08 -19.19 -31.22
C THR A 212 -8.37 -18.04 -31.94
N THR A 213 -8.85 -16.81 -31.75
CA THR A 213 -8.35 -15.65 -32.51
C THR A 213 -7.04 -15.09 -31.95
N PHE A 214 -6.95 -14.92 -30.64
CA PHE A 214 -5.83 -14.26 -29.97
C PHE A 214 -4.83 -15.24 -29.35
N GLY A 215 -5.20 -16.53 -29.29
CA GLY A 215 -4.41 -17.57 -28.68
C GLY A 215 -4.36 -17.45 -27.16
N LEU A 216 -3.80 -18.50 -26.55
CA LEU A 216 -3.58 -18.58 -25.11
C LEU A 216 -2.17 -18.07 -24.79
N THR A 217 -2.09 -17.04 -23.93
CA THR A 217 -0.81 -16.59 -23.39
C THR A 217 -0.49 -17.39 -22.13
N SER A 218 0.67 -18.05 -22.14
CA SER A 218 1.21 -18.58 -20.89
C SER A 218 1.59 -17.40 -20.00
N ASN A 219 1.19 -17.45 -18.74
CA ASN A 219 1.80 -16.61 -17.73
C ASN A 219 3.28 -17.02 -17.66
N LYS A 220 4.14 -16.37 -18.45
CA LYS A 220 5.57 -16.38 -18.18
C LYS A 220 5.69 -15.76 -16.80
N ALA A 221 5.89 -16.59 -15.78
CA ALA A 221 6.21 -16.13 -14.45
C ALA A 221 7.28 -15.06 -14.64
N HIS A 222 6.97 -13.80 -14.27
CA HIS A 222 7.97 -12.76 -14.25
C HIS A 222 9.07 -13.31 -13.34
N ARG A 223 10.15 -13.81 -13.94
CA ARG A 223 11.38 -14.11 -13.21
C ARG A 223 11.76 -12.75 -12.67
N HIS A 224 11.41 -12.47 -11.41
CA HIS A 224 11.87 -11.30 -10.70
C HIS A 224 13.37 -11.22 -11.00
N SER A 225 13.76 -10.11 -11.62
CA SER A 225 15.16 -9.83 -11.94
C SER A 225 16.00 -10.26 -10.74
N LYS A 226 16.81 -11.31 -10.90
CA LYS A 226 17.68 -11.78 -9.82
C LYS A 226 18.54 -10.57 -9.49
N LYS A 227 18.30 -9.98 -8.31
CA LYS A 227 19.04 -8.80 -7.85
C LYS A 227 20.53 -9.09 -8.04
N GLN A 228 21.19 -8.35 -8.93
CA GLN A 228 22.54 -8.69 -9.39
C GLN A 228 23.57 -8.65 -8.25
N TRP A 229 23.29 -7.88 -7.21
CA TRP A 229 24.10 -7.81 -6.00
C TRP A 229 23.93 -9.03 -5.05
N PHE A 230 22.87 -9.83 -5.19
CA PHE A 230 22.57 -10.93 -4.27
C PHE A 230 23.38 -12.19 -4.62
N ASP A 231 24.49 -12.39 -3.91
CA ASP A 231 25.43 -13.47 -4.17
C ASP A 231 25.19 -14.75 -3.32
N LEU A 232 26.05 -15.76 -3.52
CA LEU A 232 25.99 -17.02 -2.76
C LEU A 232 26.19 -16.80 -1.25
N LYS A 233 26.96 -15.78 -0.84
CA LYS A 233 27.16 -15.44 0.57
C LYS A 233 25.86 -14.93 1.19
N CYS A 234 25.15 -14.05 0.48
CA CYS A 234 23.81 -13.57 0.88
C CYS A 234 22.83 -14.74 1.00
N LEU A 235 22.86 -15.68 0.05
CA LEU A 235 21.99 -16.87 0.09
C LEU A 235 22.27 -17.75 1.31
N LYS A 236 23.55 -18.02 1.61
CA LYS A 236 23.95 -18.81 2.79
C LYS A 236 23.52 -18.14 4.08
N ALA A 237 23.80 -16.85 4.24
CA ALA A 237 23.42 -16.09 5.43
C ALA A 237 21.89 -16.03 5.61
N LYS A 238 21.13 -15.88 4.51
CA LYS A 238 19.65 -15.93 4.53
C LYS A 238 19.12 -17.29 4.99
N LYS A 239 19.74 -18.39 4.55
CA LYS A 239 19.36 -19.75 4.98
C LYS A 239 19.59 -19.93 6.49
N GLU A 240 20.74 -19.50 7.00
CA GLU A 240 21.03 -19.56 8.43
C GLU A 240 20.08 -18.70 9.26
N PHE A 241 19.82 -17.46 8.86
CA PHE A 241 18.83 -16.60 9.52
C PHE A 241 17.44 -17.27 9.58
N ARG A 242 16.96 -17.82 8.47
CA ARG A 242 15.67 -18.54 8.41
C ARG A 242 15.66 -19.76 9.32
N LYS A 243 16.76 -20.51 9.39
CA LYS A 243 16.92 -21.67 10.28
C LYS A 243 16.82 -21.24 11.74
N SER A 244 17.57 -20.21 12.14
CA SER A 244 17.52 -19.66 13.50
C SER A 244 16.13 -19.12 13.86
N LYS A 245 15.44 -18.46 12.93
CA LYS A 245 14.06 -17.95 13.15
C LYS A 245 13.07 -19.08 13.43
N ARG A 246 13.16 -20.20 12.69
CA ARG A 246 12.33 -21.39 12.92
C ARG A 246 12.61 -22.02 14.29
N LEU A 247 13.88 -22.14 14.67
CA LEU A 247 14.27 -22.68 15.97
C LEU A 247 13.79 -21.80 17.13
N CYS A 248 13.95 -20.47 17.01
CA CYS A 248 13.47 -19.53 18.02
C CYS A 248 11.95 -19.60 18.18
N LYS A 249 11.18 -19.69 17.08
CA LYS A 249 9.72 -19.87 17.14
C LYS A 249 9.31 -21.19 17.80
N LYS A 250 10.07 -22.27 17.55
CA LYS A 250 9.74 -23.60 18.07
C LYS A 250 10.04 -23.77 19.56
N TYR A 251 11.16 -23.22 20.03
CA TYR A 251 11.68 -23.52 21.37
C TYR A 251 11.70 -22.32 22.32
N GLY A 252 11.66 -21.09 21.82
CA GLY A 252 11.52 -19.86 22.63
C GLY A 252 12.66 -19.51 23.61
N SER A 253 13.67 -20.38 23.79
CA SER A 253 14.73 -20.18 24.79
C SER A 253 15.69 -19.04 24.45
N ASN A 254 16.34 -18.48 25.48
CA ASN A 254 17.32 -17.38 25.32
C ASN A 254 18.48 -17.76 24.39
N ILE A 255 18.88 -19.03 24.36
CA ILE A 255 19.91 -19.53 23.45
C ILE A 255 19.48 -19.37 21.98
N PHE A 256 18.23 -19.70 21.65
CA PHE A 256 17.72 -19.56 20.29
C PHE A 256 17.45 -18.10 19.91
N LYS A 257 17.06 -17.26 20.88
CA LYS A 257 16.95 -15.81 20.68
C LYS A 257 18.31 -15.18 20.34
N GLU A 258 19.36 -15.50 21.09
CA GLU A 258 20.69 -14.97 20.78
C GLU A 258 21.22 -15.51 19.44
N ARG A 259 21.00 -16.79 19.14
CA ARG A 259 21.34 -17.34 17.83
C ARG A 259 20.61 -16.62 16.69
N LEU A 260 19.32 -16.31 16.86
CA LEU A 260 18.55 -15.53 15.90
C LEU A 260 19.19 -14.16 15.69
N ARG A 261 19.46 -13.43 16.78
CA ARG A 261 20.09 -12.10 16.76
C ARG A 261 21.43 -12.09 16.03
N VAL A 262 22.32 -13.04 16.33
CA VAL A 262 23.62 -13.18 15.67
C VAL A 262 23.46 -13.48 14.18
N SER A 263 22.58 -14.41 13.82
CA SER A 263 22.36 -14.79 12.42
C SER A 263 21.71 -13.66 11.60
N GLU A 264 20.84 -12.87 12.22
CA GLU A 264 20.24 -11.69 11.63
C GLU A 264 21.27 -10.60 11.34
N LEU A 265 22.11 -10.28 12.33
CA LEU A 265 23.23 -9.36 12.20
C LEU A 265 24.18 -9.74 11.06
N SER A 266 24.56 -11.01 11.03
CA SER A 266 25.42 -11.57 9.99
C SER A 266 24.77 -11.45 8.61
N TYR A 267 23.47 -11.73 8.51
CA TYR A 267 22.75 -11.62 7.25
C TYR A 267 22.64 -10.16 6.78
N LYS A 268 22.25 -9.22 7.65
CA LYS A 268 22.19 -7.80 7.32
C LYS A 268 23.54 -7.27 6.84
N LYS A 269 24.62 -7.54 7.59
CA LYS A 269 25.98 -7.14 7.23
C LYS A 269 26.41 -7.74 5.88
N THR A 270 26.10 -9.01 5.63
CA THR A 270 26.43 -9.67 4.36
C THR A 270 25.69 -9.01 3.19
N MET A 271 24.41 -8.68 3.39
CA MET A 271 23.58 -8.00 2.40
C MET A 271 24.12 -6.59 2.09
N ASP A 272 24.40 -5.80 3.12
CA ASP A 272 24.91 -4.43 2.98
C ASP A 272 26.26 -4.42 2.26
N ASN A 273 27.17 -5.32 2.63
CA ASN A 273 28.46 -5.47 1.96
C ASN A 273 28.30 -5.83 0.47
N ALA A 274 27.35 -6.71 0.14
CA ALA A 274 27.10 -7.11 -1.24
C ALA A 274 26.52 -5.95 -2.07
N ILE A 275 25.63 -5.15 -1.48
CA ILE A 275 25.08 -3.93 -2.09
C ILE A 275 26.18 -2.89 -2.31
N VAL A 276 26.98 -2.60 -1.27
CA VAL A 276 28.08 -1.62 -1.34
C VAL A 276 29.10 -2.03 -2.39
N ARG A 277 29.51 -3.31 -2.40
CA ARG A 277 30.42 -3.85 -3.41
C ARG A 277 29.84 -3.71 -4.82
N PHE A 278 28.60 -4.17 -5.04
CA PHE A 278 27.94 -4.06 -6.33
C PHE A 278 27.83 -2.60 -6.81
N ASN A 279 27.43 -1.68 -5.95
CA ASN A 279 27.32 -0.26 -6.30
C ASN A 279 28.69 0.36 -6.60
N THR A 280 29.75 -0.11 -5.94
CA THR A 280 31.12 0.35 -6.18
C THR A 280 31.64 -0.18 -7.52
N ASP A 281 31.48 -1.47 -7.77
CA ASP A 281 31.84 -2.12 -9.03
C ASP A 281 31.06 -1.50 -10.20
N PHE A 282 29.76 -1.25 -10.01
CA PHE A 282 28.90 -0.59 -10.99
C PHE A 282 29.36 0.83 -11.28
N ARG A 283 29.69 1.63 -10.25
CA ARG A 283 30.23 2.99 -10.43
C ARG A 283 31.57 2.98 -11.17
N ASN A 284 32.46 2.05 -10.83
CA ASN A 284 33.76 1.91 -11.51
C ASN A 284 33.58 1.46 -12.97
N LYS A 285 32.68 0.51 -13.22
CA LYS A 285 32.30 0.07 -14.56
C LYS A 285 31.76 1.23 -15.39
N MET A 286 30.87 2.05 -14.81
CA MET A 286 30.32 3.25 -15.45
C MET A 286 31.40 4.28 -15.78
N LYS A 287 32.32 4.58 -14.84
CA LYS A 287 33.45 5.50 -15.08
C LYS A 287 34.35 5.02 -16.22
N ASN A 288 34.68 3.73 -16.24
CA ASN A 288 35.52 3.14 -17.28
C ASN A 288 34.83 3.10 -18.65
N MET A 289 33.53 2.79 -18.69
CA MET A 289 32.75 2.77 -19.93
C MET A 289 32.57 4.17 -20.51
N ARG A 290 32.43 5.20 -19.68
CA ARG A 290 32.30 6.60 -20.13
C ARG A 290 33.45 7.03 -21.05
N THR A 291 34.68 6.59 -20.77
CA THR A 291 35.87 6.96 -21.55
C THR A 291 36.17 5.95 -22.67
N LYS A 292 35.99 4.65 -22.43
CA LYS A 292 36.41 3.60 -23.38
C LYS A 292 35.31 3.12 -24.33
N ASN A 293 34.03 3.20 -23.93
CA ASN A 293 32.91 2.75 -24.76
C ASN A 293 31.63 3.56 -24.46
N PRO A 294 31.53 4.80 -24.98
CA PRO A 294 30.43 5.71 -24.68
C PRO A 294 29.06 5.16 -25.10
N LYS A 295 28.99 4.35 -26.16
CA LYS A 295 27.72 3.76 -26.64
C LYS A 295 27.15 2.75 -25.64
N GLU A 296 27.96 1.82 -25.15
CA GLU A 296 27.53 0.87 -24.10
C GLU A 296 27.28 1.56 -22.76
N PHE A 297 28.04 2.62 -22.43
CA PHE A 297 27.75 3.47 -21.25
C PHE A 297 26.32 4.02 -21.31
N TRP A 298 25.94 4.67 -22.41
CA TRP A 298 24.62 5.26 -22.56
C TRP A 298 23.52 4.20 -22.63
N LYS A 299 23.79 3.04 -23.21
CA LYS A 299 22.86 1.91 -23.23
C LYS A 299 22.60 1.37 -21.81
N LEU A 300 23.62 1.29 -20.97
CA LEU A 300 23.51 0.83 -19.59
C LEU A 300 22.89 1.90 -18.67
N PHE A 301 23.17 3.18 -18.93
CA PHE A 301 22.57 4.32 -18.25
C PHE A 301 21.08 4.49 -18.58
N HIS A 302 20.71 4.32 -19.86
CA HIS A 302 19.33 4.45 -20.33
C HIS A 302 18.53 3.14 -20.30
N GLY A 303 19.18 1.99 -20.14
CA GLY A 303 18.56 0.66 -20.23
C GLY A 303 17.47 0.37 -19.19
N ASN A 304 17.31 1.23 -18.19
CA ASN A 304 16.24 1.16 -17.18
C ASN A 304 15.26 2.33 -17.23
N ARG A 305 15.46 3.30 -18.12
CA ARG A 305 14.42 4.29 -18.41
C ARG A 305 13.59 3.71 -19.53
N GLN A 306 12.55 2.94 -19.20
CA GLN A 306 11.33 3.09 -19.99
C GLN A 306 11.08 4.59 -19.96
N ARG A 307 11.35 5.26 -21.07
CA ARG A 307 10.83 6.60 -21.23
C ARG A 307 9.33 6.37 -21.21
N ASP A 308 8.70 6.63 -20.08
CA ASP A 308 7.31 7.04 -20.07
C ASP A 308 7.29 8.36 -20.83
N ILE A 309 7.46 8.26 -22.15
CA ILE A 309 7.10 9.33 -23.06
C ILE A 309 5.62 9.43 -22.80
N SER A 310 5.23 10.49 -22.11
CA SER A 310 3.82 10.85 -21.98
C SER A 310 3.18 10.65 -23.34
N LYS A 311 2.16 9.81 -23.43
CA LYS A 311 1.43 9.56 -24.68
C LYS A 311 0.73 10.82 -25.18
N ILE A 312 0.69 11.86 -24.37
CA ILE A 312 0.08 13.14 -24.65
C ILE A 312 1.07 13.95 -25.50
N PRO A 313 0.72 14.32 -26.75
CA PRO A 313 1.52 15.21 -27.56
C PRO A 313 1.80 16.51 -26.81
N LEU A 314 3.00 17.07 -26.98
CA LEU A 314 3.37 18.36 -26.36
C LEU A 314 2.36 19.47 -26.68
N GLN A 315 1.78 19.42 -27.88
CA GLN A 315 0.76 20.37 -28.32
C GLN A 315 -0.49 20.33 -27.43
N THR A 316 -0.96 19.14 -27.06
CA THR A 316 -2.11 18.96 -26.16
C THR A 316 -1.84 19.54 -24.77
N LEU A 317 -0.60 19.44 -24.28
CA LEU A 317 -0.21 20.07 -23.02
C LEU A 317 -0.21 21.60 -23.14
N VAL A 318 0.31 22.14 -24.25
CA VAL A 318 0.33 23.58 -24.52
C VAL A 318 -1.09 24.14 -24.62
N ASP A 319 -1.98 23.44 -25.31
CA ASP A 319 -3.37 23.87 -25.49
C ASP A 319 -4.13 23.85 -24.15
N PHE A 320 -3.91 22.82 -23.32
CA PHE A 320 -4.47 22.77 -21.96
C PHE A 320 -4.08 23.98 -21.09
N PHE A 321 -2.82 24.40 -21.13
CA PHE A 321 -2.37 25.58 -20.37
C PHE A 321 -2.84 26.91 -20.98
N LYS A 322 -3.11 26.96 -22.29
CA LYS A 322 -3.74 28.12 -22.90
C LYS A 322 -5.21 28.24 -22.49
N ASP A 323 -5.94 27.13 -22.43
CA ASP A 323 -7.32 27.08 -21.93
C ASP A 323 -7.39 27.51 -20.45
N LEU A 324 -6.51 26.98 -19.60
CA LEU A 324 -6.43 27.40 -18.19
C LEU A 324 -6.22 28.91 -18.02
N ASN A 325 -5.40 29.51 -18.89
CA ASN A 325 -5.11 30.94 -18.84
C ASN A 325 -6.13 31.82 -19.59
N THR A 326 -7.10 31.21 -20.28
CA THR A 326 -8.18 31.95 -20.97
C THR A 326 -9.49 31.95 -20.20
N ASN A 327 -9.55 31.31 -19.03
CA ASN A 327 -10.63 31.51 -18.06
C ASN A 327 -10.66 32.95 -17.56
N LYS A 328 -11.32 33.79 -18.34
CA LYS A 328 -11.85 35.10 -17.97
C LYS A 328 -13.12 34.92 -17.16
N ASP A 329 -13.00 34.41 -15.94
CA ASP A 329 -13.97 34.83 -14.92
C ASP A 329 -13.46 36.14 -14.33
N HIS A 330 -13.91 37.21 -14.98
CA HIS A 330 -13.91 38.54 -14.41
C HIS A 330 -14.81 38.54 -13.17
N SER A 331 -14.19 38.47 -11.98
CA SER A 331 -14.43 39.40 -10.87
C SER A 331 -13.83 38.82 -9.60
N ASP A 332 -12.61 39.23 -9.27
CA ASP A 332 -12.35 39.84 -7.98
C ASP A 332 -10.92 40.39 -8.02
N ASP A 333 -10.83 41.71 -7.90
CA ASP A 333 -9.58 42.46 -7.78
C ASP A 333 -8.85 42.01 -6.51
N PHE A 334 -8.01 40.98 -6.62
CA PHE A 334 -6.98 40.72 -5.63
C PHE A 334 -5.80 41.67 -5.91
N VAL A 335 -5.87 42.83 -5.27
CA VAL A 335 -4.71 43.72 -5.11
C VAL A 335 -3.66 42.93 -4.32
N ILE A 336 -2.65 42.41 -5.02
CA ILE A 336 -1.44 41.91 -4.39
C ILE A 336 -0.67 43.15 -3.91
N THR A 337 -0.87 43.53 -2.66
CA THR A 337 0.00 44.48 -1.98
C THR A 337 1.38 43.85 -1.88
N ASN A 338 2.32 44.39 -2.66
CA ASN A 338 3.75 44.14 -2.52
C ASN A 338 4.25 44.76 -1.20
N GLU A 339 4.01 44.09 -0.08
CA GLU A 339 4.82 44.26 1.12
C GLU A 339 5.84 43.12 1.16
N ILE A 340 6.88 43.27 0.35
CA ILE A 340 8.15 42.59 0.57
C ILE A 340 8.79 43.30 1.75
N ASN A 341 8.55 42.77 2.96
CA ASN A 341 9.44 43.04 4.07
C ASN A 341 10.67 42.16 3.88
N SER A 342 11.75 42.81 3.47
CA SER A 342 13.11 42.30 3.47
C SER A 342 13.54 41.96 4.91
N ASP A 343 14.32 40.89 5.01
CA ASP A 343 15.11 40.51 6.19
C ASP A 343 14.32 39.95 7.37
N GLU A 344 13.97 38.66 7.27
CA GLU A 344 14.16 37.63 8.32
C GLU A 344 13.32 36.38 7.98
N GLN A 345 13.92 35.40 7.31
CA GLN A 345 13.71 33.95 7.48
C GLN A 345 14.38 33.17 6.34
N ASN A 346 15.69 33.35 6.18
CA ASN A 346 16.56 32.30 5.67
C ASN A 346 16.81 31.28 6.80
N THR A 347 15.77 30.57 7.22
CA THR A 347 15.94 29.27 7.89
C THR A 347 15.43 28.21 6.95
N CYS A 348 16.40 27.64 6.22
CA CYS A 348 16.26 26.42 5.45
C CYS A 348 15.48 25.38 6.27
N PHE A 349 14.21 25.15 5.92
CA PHE A 349 13.46 24.00 6.41
C PHE A 349 14.12 22.74 5.82
N HIS A 350 15.00 22.12 6.58
CA HIS A 350 15.38 20.73 6.39
C HIS A 350 14.17 19.84 6.67
N VAL A 351 13.31 19.65 5.68
CA VAL A 351 12.41 18.49 5.63
C VAL A 351 13.27 17.29 5.24
N VAL A 352 13.84 16.61 6.25
CA VAL A 352 14.34 15.25 6.06
C VAL A 352 13.12 14.34 6.04
N SER A 353 12.56 14.13 4.85
CA SER A 353 11.61 13.05 4.64
C SER A 353 12.35 11.72 4.81
N TYR A 354 12.15 11.03 5.93
CA TYR A 354 12.49 9.62 6.01
C TYR A 354 11.47 8.85 5.17
N ASN A 355 11.81 8.70 3.89
CA ASN A 355 11.10 7.81 2.99
C ASN A 355 11.09 6.40 3.59
N THR A 356 9.90 5.97 3.99
CA THR A 356 9.54 4.58 4.15
C THR A 356 10.03 3.82 2.91
N PHE A 357 10.80 2.75 3.11
CA PHE A 357 11.41 1.96 2.04
C PHE A 357 10.37 1.38 1.06
N HIS A 358 10.00 2.16 0.05
CA HIS A 358 9.76 1.64 -1.28
C HIS A 358 11.01 1.88 -2.11
N TYR A 359 11.58 0.78 -2.61
CA TYR A 359 12.72 0.78 -3.52
C TYR A 359 12.27 1.44 -4.84
N ILE A 360 12.36 2.76 -4.90
CA ILE A 360 12.37 3.54 -6.13
C ILE A 360 13.77 4.14 -6.24
N GLN A 361 14.45 3.83 -7.34
CA GLN A 361 15.76 4.42 -7.68
C GLN A 361 15.59 5.94 -7.87
N THR A 362 15.97 6.72 -6.88
CA THR A 362 16.33 8.12 -7.08
C THR A 362 17.86 8.22 -7.09
N PHE A 363 18.43 8.51 -8.26
CA PHE A 363 19.83 8.90 -8.41
C PHE A 363 19.89 10.43 -8.49
N ASP A 364 20.65 11.03 -7.58
CA ASP A 364 20.93 12.46 -7.54
C ASP A 364 21.56 12.97 -8.84
N ILE A 365 21.03 14.11 -9.31
CA ILE A 365 21.53 14.86 -10.45
C ILE A 365 22.67 15.75 -9.95
N LEU A 366 23.89 15.51 -10.45
CA LEU A 366 24.98 16.48 -10.41
C LEU A 366 24.58 17.71 -11.25
N LYS A 367 24.18 18.80 -10.57
CA LYS A 367 24.20 20.14 -11.17
C LYS A 367 25.67 20.52 -11.37
N THR A 368 26.07 20.64 -12.64
CA THR A 368 27.33 21.29 -13.01
C THR A 368 26.92 22.68 -13.51
N THR A 369 27.19 23.69 -12.69
CA THR A 369 27.06 25.10 -13.06
C THR A 369 28.22 25.43 -13.98
N TYR A 370 27.93 25.80 -15.23
CA TYR A 370 28.88 26.50 -16.08
C TYR A 370 28.84 27.98 -15.72
N TYR A 371 30.01 28.55 -15.41
CA TYR A 371 30.36 29.92 -15.76
C TYR A 371 31.43 29.83 -16.85
#